data_AF-A0A946DDA0-F1
#
_entry.id   AF-A0A946DDA0-F1
#
_cell.length_a   1.000
_cell.length_b   1.000
_cell.length_c   1.000
_cell.angle_alpha   90.00
_cell.angle_beta   90.00
_cell.angle_gamma   90.00
#
_symmetry.space_group_name_H-M   'P 1'
#
loop_
_entity.id
_entity.type
_entity.pdbx_description
1 polymer ?
#
loop_
_entity_poly.entity_id
_entity_poly.type
_entity_poly.pdbx_seq_one_letter_code
_entity_poly.pdbx_strand_id
1 'polypeptide(L)'
;LNQQYMTFHYYQDGKRKVLEDAIGNVSFKMEAGQVGMASFTFTGHEGTATDTTFVNGAYDATVPVPYINRPFDIGGYAADISNLSFDLANTISKPKSVGASDGFGQLRITARDVAGSFDPLDELIATNDFDADWKAGTTMALATGVVGSTVGNRYQLDMPAVAYRSVAQGDRESQRALDIAFGAAEVSGDDEFTLLFT
;
A
#
# COMPACT_ATOMS: atom_id res chain seq x y z
N LEU A 1 -8.83 -14.70 -14.80
CA LEU A 1 -8.67 -13.82 -13.62
C LEU A 1 -9.99 -13.84 -12.83
N ASN A 2 -10.00 -14.51 -11.69
CA ASN A 2 -11.18 -14.57 -10.82
C ASN A 2 -11.17 -13.32 -9.92
N GLN A 3 -11.80 -12.23 -10.37
CA GLN A 3 -11.87 -10.99 -9.60
C GLN A 3 -12.97 -11.09 -8.56
N GLN A 4 -12.65 -10.72 -7.33
CA GLN A 4 -13.60 -10.70 -6.22
C GLN A 4 -14.14 -9.28 -6.04
N TYR A 5 -15.39 -9.20 -5.60
CA TYR A 5 -16.11 -7.96 -5.36
C TYR A 5 -16.60 -7.92 -3.93
N MET A 6 -16.77 -6.72 -3.39
CA MET A 6 -17.29 -6.49 -2.05
C MET A 6 -18.53 -5.60 -2.10
N THR A 7 -19.45 -5.79 -1.16
CA THR A 7 -20.57 -4.87 -0.96
C THR A 7 -20.34 -4.07 0.30
N PHE A 8 -20.38 -2.74 0.20
CA PHE A 8 -20.29 -1.86 1.36
C PHE A 8 -21.68 -1.43 1.82
N HIS A 9 -21.89 -1.46 3.13
CA HIS A 9 -23.04 -0.86 3.78
C HIS A 9 -22.57 0.35 4.59
N TYR A 10 -23.01 1.54 4.20
CA TYR A 10 -22.67 2.79 4.86
C TYR A 10 -23.89 3.33 5.62
N TYR A 11 -23.78 3.39 6.95
CA TYR A 11 -24.83 3.89 7.82
C TYR A 11 -24.53 5.34 8.21
N GLN A 12 -25.46 6.24 7.92
CA GLN A 12 -25.37 7.67 8.26
C GLN A 12 -26.76 8.18 8.65
N ASP A 13 -26.87 8.79 9.83
CA ASP A 13 -28.09 9.46 10.32
C ASP A 13 -29.37 8.61 10.21
N GLY A 14 -29.27 7.30 10.50
CA GLY A 14 -30.40 6.36 10.44
C GLY A 14 -30.74 5.85 9.03
N LYS A 15 -29.93 6.18 8.03
CA LYS A 15 -30.03 5.68 6.65
C LYS A 15 -28.87 4.75 6.35
N ARG A 16 -29.13 3.71 5.57
CA ARG A 16 -28.15 2.81 4.98
C ARG A 16 -28.05 3.10 3.49
N LYS A 17 -26.86 3.48 3.03
CA LYS A 17 -26.47 3.49 1.61
C LYS A 17 -25.68 2.23 1.30
N VAL A 18 -25.81 1.72 0.08
CA VAL A 18 -25.15 0.48 -0.33
C VAL A 18 -24.31 0.75 -1.57
N LEU A 19 -23.10 0.23 -1.59
CA LEU A 19 -22.23 0.19 -2.77
C LEU A 19 -22.01 -1.29 -3.12
N GLU A 20 -22.62 -1.74 -4.20
CA GLU A 20 -22.61 -3.13 -4.65
C GLU A 20 -21.48 -3.36 -5.66
N ASP A 21 -21.04 -4.61 -5.81
CA ASP A 21 -20.00 -5.02 -6.76
C ASP A 21 -18.76 -4.12 -6.75
N ALA A 22 -18.35 -3.69 -5.56
CA ALA A 22 -17.25 -2.76 -5.39
C ALA A 22 -15.90 -3.44 -5.59
N ILE A 23 -15.04 -2.80 -6.38
CA ILE A 23 -13.66 -3.17 -6.61
C ILE A 23 -12.78 -1.94 -6.41
N GLY A 24 -11.53 -2.13 -6.00
CA GLY A 24 -10.74 -1.02 -5.48
C GLY A 24 -9.24 -1.15 -5.61
N ASN A 25 -8.60 -0.15 -5.02
CA ASN A 25 -7.17 -0.01 -4.90
C ASN A 25 -6.80 0.23 -3.43
N VAL A 26 -5.60 -0.15 -3.06
CA VAL A 26 -5.03 0.16 -1.73
C VAL A 26 -3.64 0.76 -1.91
N SER A 27 -3.39 1.83 -1.17
CA SER A 27 -2.06 2.41 -0.99
C SER A 27 -1.66 2.37 0.48
N PHE A 28 -0.37 2.31 0.72
CA PHE A 28 0.21 2.19 2.06
C PHE A 28 1.17 3.34 2.29
N LYS A 29 1.19 3.83 3.53
CA LYS A 29 2.10 4.88 3.97
C LYS A 29 2.60 4.59 5.38
N MET A 30 3.91 4.62 5.56
CA MET A 30 4.58 4.42 6.84
C MET A 30 5.58 5.56 7.01
N GLU A 31 5.28 6.47 7.92
CA GLU A 31 6.17 7.57 8.30
C GLU A 31 6.78 7.28 9.67
N ALA A 32 8.04 7.66 9.84
CA ALA A 32 8.75 7.53 11.10
C ALA A 32 7.96 8.23 12.22
N GLY A 33 7.66 7.50 13.29
CA GLY A 33 6.89 8.02 14.43
C GLY A 33 5.37 8.05 14.24
N GLN A 34 4.86 7.73 13.04
CA GLN A 34 3.43 7.59 12.77
C GLN A 34 3.02 6.13 12.67
N VAL A 35 1.72 5.86 12.77
CA VAL A 35 1.16 4.53 12.53
C VAL A 35 1.13 4.28 11.02
N GLY A 36 1.55 3.08 10.58
CA GLY A 36 1.39 2.68 9.19
C GLY A 36 -0.09 2.64 8.78
N MET A 37 -0.44 3.32 7.70
CA MET A 37 -1.81 3.45 7.21
C MET A 37 -2.00 2.75 5.87
N ALA A 38 -3.11 2.03 5.72
CA ALA A 38 -3.61 1.55 4.43
C ALA A 38 -4.82 2.41 4.02
N SER A 39 -4.73 3.06 2.86
CA SER A 39 -5.80 3.88 2.29
C SER A 39 -6.50 3.12 1.18
N PHE A 40 -7.78 2.83 1.38
CA PHE A 40 -8.59 2.08 0.44
C PHE A 40 -9.48 3.01 -0.39
N THR A 41 -9.47 2.84 -1.70
CA THR A 41 -10.40 3.53 -2.61
C THR A 41 -11.16 2.51 -3.44
N PHE A 42 -12.49 2.49 -3.31
CA PHE A 42 -13.36 1.56 -4.02
C PHE A 42 -14.32 2.29 -4.96
N THR A 43 -14.61 1.68 -6.10
CA THR A 43 -15.72 2.04 -6.98
C THR A 43 -16.65 0.84 -7.06
N GLY A 44 -17.96 1.09 -6.96
CA GLY A 44 -19.00 0.07 -7.15
C GLY A 44 -20.25 0.69 -7.76
N HIS A 45 -21.28 -0.13 -7.89
CA HIS A 45 -22.60 0.27 -8.34
C HIS A 45 -23.42 0.82 -7.16
N GLU A 46 -24.18 1.88 -7.38
CA GLU A 46 -25.03 2.46 -6.34
C GLU A 46 -26.23 1.53 -6.08
N GLY A 47 -26.30 1.00 -4.87
CA GLY A 47 -27.42 0.17 -4.41
C GLY A 47 -28.58 1.02 -3.86
N THR A 48 -29.68 0.35 -3.50
CA THR A 48 -30.87 1.05 -2.98
C THR A 48 -30.67 1.50 -1.54
N ALA A 49 -30.87 2.80 -1.28
CA ALA A 49 -30.83 3.37 0.07
C ALA A 49 -32.09 3.00 0.88
N THR A 50 -31.92 2.66 2.15
CA THR A 50 -33.01 2.28 3.07
C THR A 50 -32.86 2.95 4.44
N ASP A 51 -33.96 3.25 5.12
CA ASP A 51 -33.91 3.62 6.53
C ASP A 51 -33.55 2.37 7.36
N THR A 52 -32.49 2.44 8.16
CA THR A 52 -31.99 1.30 8.93
C THR A 52 -31.25 1.80 10.16
N THR A 53 -31.54 1.20 11.31
CA THR A 53 -30.83 1.47 12.56
C THR A 53 -29.37 1.07 12.45
N PHE A 54 -28.50 1.81 13.14
CA PHE A 54 -27.09 1.47 13.22
C PHE A 54 -26.86 0.06 13.78
N VAL A 55 -25.86 -0.62 13.23
CA VAL A 55 -25.40 -1.90 13.75
C VAL A 55 -24.59 -1.65 15.01
N ASN A 56 -24.85 -2.41 16.08
CA ASN A 56 -24.01 -2.36 17.28
C ASN A 56 -22.75 -3.22 17.05
N GLY A 57 -21.57 -2.60 17.07
CA GLY A 57 -20.29 -3.28 16.89
C GLY A 57 -19.55 -3.47 18.20
N ALA A 58 -18.72 -4.51 18.27
CA ALA A 58 -17.64 -4.59 19.25
C ALA A 58 -16.42 -3.85 18.67
N TYR A 59 -15.81 -2.97 19.45
CA TYR A 59 -14.63 -2.22 19.05
C TYR A 59 -13.39 -2.85 19.64
N ASP A 60 -12.35 -2.98 18.82
CA ASP A 60 -11.01 -3.31 19.31
C ASP A 60 -10.41 -2.07 19.98
N ALA A 61 -9.89 -2.24 21.20
CA ALA A 61 -9.24 -1.19 21.97
C ALA A 61 -7.71 -1.18 21.78
N THR A 62 -7.17 -2.08 20.95
CA THR A 62 -5.75 -2.19 20.67
C THR A 62 -5.25 -0.91 20.03
N VAL A 63 -4.29 -0.27 20.68
CA VAL A 63 -3.64 0.94 20.18
C VAL A 63 -2.62 0.53 19.11
N PRO A 64 -2.75 1.04 17.87
CA PRO A 64 -1.78 0.74 16.83
C PRO A 64 -0.37 1.21 17.18
N VAL A 65 0.63 0.45 16.74
CA VAL A 65 2.03 0.75 16.98
C VAL A 65 2.59 1.71 15.93
N PRO A 66 3.39 2.72 16.31
CA PRO A 66 4.07 3.57 15.36
C PRO A 66 5.25 2.84 14.68
N TYR A 67 5.61 3.28 13.48
CA TYR A 67 6.78 2.81 12.75
C TYR A 67 8.07 3.45 13.32
N ILE A 68 8.66 2.77 14.31
CA ILE A 68 9.88 3.20 15.01
C ILE A 68 10.73 1.99 15.43
N ASN A 69 12.02 2.20 15.68
CA ASN A 69 12.95 1.20 16.20
C ASN A 69 13.02 -0.09 15.34
N ARG A 70 12.93 0.06 14.02
CA ARG A 70 13.03 -1.04 13.05
C ARG A 70 14.04 -0.70 11.95
N PRO A 71 14.92 -1.65 11.58
CA PRO A 71 15.72 -1.48 10.38
C PRO A 71 14.80 -1.66 9.17
N PHE A 72 14.74 -0.65 8.31
CA PHE A 72 14.27 -0.81 6.95
C PHE A 72 15.41 -1.42 6.15
N ASP A 73 15.20 -2.61 5.59
CA ASP A 73 16.20 -3.33 4.79
C ASP A 73 15.88 -3.18 3.30
N ILE A 74 16.90 -2.85 2.52
CA ILE A 74 16.85 -2.84 1.06
C ILE A 74 18.11 -3.53 0.52
N GLY A 75 17.93 -4.70 -0.10
CA GLY A 75 19.06 -5.47 -0.65
C GLY A 75 20.06 -5.95 0.40
N GLY A 76 19.67 -6.08 1.68
CA GLY A 76 20.58 -6.38 2.79
C GLY A 76 21.26 -5.17 3.42
N TYR A 77 20.94 -3.96 2.96
CA TYR A 77 21.39 -2.71 3.55
C TYR A 77 20.29 -2.10 4.44
N ALA A 78 20.62 -1.83 5.70
CA ALA A 78 19.72 -1.21 6.66
C ALA A 78 19.70 0.32 6.47
N ALA A 79 18.83 0.82 5.60
CA ALA A 79 18.75 2.24 5.29
C ALA A 79 17.93 3.02 6.34
N ASP A 80 18.38 4.24 6.64
CA ASP A 80 17.67 5.17 7.52
C ASP A 80 16.67 6.01 6.72
N ILE A 81 15.39 5.67 6.81
CA ILE A 81 14.28 6.31 6.09
C ILE A 81 13.35 7.09 7.03
N SER A 82 12.73 8.16 6.53
CA SER A 82 11.62 8.83 7.22
C SER A 82 10.26 8.41 6.72
N ASN A 83 10.16 7.90 5.50
CA ASN A 83 8.92 7.53 4.86
C ASN A 83 9.12 6.33 3.92
N LEU A 84 8.16 5.42 3.95
CA LEU A 84 7.96 4.38 2.94
C LEU A 84 6.51 4.45 2.49
N SER A 85 6.30 4.56 1.19
CA SER A 85 4.97 4.55 0.60
C SER A 85 4.93 3.68 -0.64
N PHE A 86 3.82 2.98 -0.87
CA PHE A 86 3.60 2.25 -2.10
C PHE A 86 2.11 2.10 -2.41
N ASP A 87 1.82 1.86 -3.68
CA ASP A 87 0.47 1.70 -4.22
C ASP A 87 0.46 0.44 -5.09
N LEU A 88 -0.62 -0.34 -5.02
CA LEU A 88 -0.86 -1.41 -6.00
C LEU A 88 -1.12 -0.88 -7.40
N ALA A 89 -1.52 0.38 -7.52
CA ALA A 89 -1.80 1.09 -8.77
C ALA A 89 -2.78 0.33 -9.68
N ASN A 90 -3.88 -0.17 -9.09
CA ASN A 90 -4.92 -0.86 -9.85
C ASN A 90 -5.63 0.10 -10.82
N THR A 91 -5.63 -0.24 -12.10
CA THR A 91 -6.45 0.45 -13.12
C THR A 91 -7.85 -0.15 -13.15
N ILE A 92 -8.87 0.63 -12.77
CA ILE A 92 -10.28 0.18 -12.73
C ILE A 92 -11.01 0.62 -13.99
N SER A 93 -11.48 -0.33 -14.78
CA SER A 93 -12.33 -0.10 -15.94
C SER A 93 -13.80 0.07 -15.54
N LYS A 94 -14.46 1.09 -16.11
CA LYS A 94 -15.86 1.45 -15.88
C LYS A 94 -16.61 1.47 -17.23
N PRO A 95 -16.86 0.30 -17.85
CA PRO A 95 -17.48 0.25 -19.16
C PRO A 95 -18.90 0.80 -19.09
N LYS A 96 -19.31 1.60 -20.09
CA LYS A 96 -20.71 2.04 -20.20
C LYS A 96 -21.56 0.92 -20.77
N SER A 97 -22.76 0.71 -20.21
CA SER A 97 -23.70 -0.31 -20.65
C SER A 97 -25.12 0.25 -20.66
N VAL A 98 -25.71 0.38 -21.84
CA VAL A 98 -27.12 0.82 -21.99
C VAL A 98 -28.13 -0.24 -21.50
N GLY A 99 -27.69 -1.49 -21.34
CA GLY A 99 -28.52 -2.59 -20.84
C GLY A 99 -28.49 -2.74 -19.32
N ALA A 100 -27.59 -2.02 -18.62
CA ALA A 100 -27.52 -2.03 -17.17
C ALA A 100 -28.44 -0.94 -16.59
N SER A 101 -29.04 -1.20 -15.43
CA SER A 101 -30.00 -0.30 -14.79
C SER A 101 -29.40 1.06 -14.41
N ASP A 102 -28.10 1.10 -14.14
CA ASP A 102 -27.36 2.31 -13.75
C ASP A 102 -26.46 2.86 -14.87
N GLY A 103 -26.51 2.25 -16.06
CA GLY A 103 -25.72 2.68 -17.21
C GLY A 103 -24.28 2.16 -17.25
N PHE A 104 -23.87 1.31 -16.31
CA PHE A 104 -22.50 0.78 -16.21
C PHE A 104 -22.46 -0.74 -16.31
N GLY A 105 -21.50 -1.25 -17.10
CA GLY A 105 -21.19 -2.68 -17.12
C GLY A 105 -20.30 -3.08 -15.96
N GLN A 106 -19.95 -4.36 -15.91
CA GLN A 106 -19.11 -4.93 -14.86
C GLN A 106 -17.78 -4.19 -14.71
N LEU A 107 -17.50 -3.73 -13.49
CA LEU A 107 -16.21 -3.15 -13.11
C LEU A 107 -15.11 -4.21 -13.12
N ARG A 108 -13.92 -3.86 -13.59
CA ARG A 108 -12.78 -4.79 -13.64
C ARG A 108 -11.46 -4.09 -13.39
N ILE A 109 -10.54 -4.75 -12.69
CA ILE A 109 -9.14 -4.32 -12.67
C ILE A 109 -8.49 -4.79 -13.97
N THR A 110 -7.96 -3.88 -14.78
CA THR A 110 -7.35 -4.19 -16.08
C THR A 110 -5.84 -4.23 -16.07
N ALA A 111 -5.21 -3.56 -15.12
CA ALA A 111 -3.77 -3.53 -14.92
C ALA A 111 -3.45 -3.27 -13.45
N ARG A 112 -2.28 -3.75 -13.03
CA ARG A 112 -1.67 -3.55 -11.70
C ARG A 112 -0.19 -3.25 -11.94
N ASP A 113 0.34 -2.23 -11.28
CA ASP A 113 1.74 -1.83 -11.37
C ASP A 113 2.23 -1.38 -10.00
N VAL A 114 2.63 -2.34 -9.16
CA VAL A 114 2.99 -2.04 -7.77
C VAL A 114 4.22 -1.15 -7.75
N ALA A 115 4.06 0.06 -7.23
CA ALA A 115 5.12 1.07 -7.24
C ALA A 115 5.10 1.89 -5.96
N GLY A 116 6.27 2.37 -5.55
CA GLY A 116 6.43 3.10 -4.31
C GLY A 116 7.65 3.98 -4.27
N SER A 117 7.89 4.56 -3.10
CA SER A 117 9.07 5.37 -2.81
C SER A 117 9.48 5.29 -1.36
N PHE A 118 10.77 5.54 -1.12
CA PHE A 118 11.37 5.72 0.20
C PHE A 118 12.50 6.75 0.13
N ASP A 119 12.87 7.30 1.29
CA ASP A 119 13.73 8.49 1.41
C ASP A 119 14.96 8.26 2.33
N PRO A 120 15.92 7.43 1.90
CA PRO A 120 17.07 7.12 2.74
C PRO A 120 17.99 8.34 2.87
N LEU A 121 18.74 8.44 3.97
CA LEU A 121 19.89 9.34 4.02
C LEU A 121 20.90 9.00 2.91
N ASP A 122 21.49 10.04 2.34
CA ASP A 122 22.56 9.88 1.35
C ASP A 122 23.82 9.39 2.05
N GLU A 123 24.46 8.38 1.46
CA GLU A 123 25.56 7.64 2.07
C GLU A 123 26.72 7.49 1.10
N LEU A 124 27.89 7.14 1.64
CA LEU A 124 29.05 6.92 0.79
C LEU A 124 28.81 5.72 -0.14
N ILE A 125 29.33 5.80 -1.37
CA ILE A 125 29.34 4.70 -2.36
C ILE A 125 29.91 3.40 -1.75
N ALA A 126 30.90 3.51 -0.85
CA ALA A 126 31.48 2.36 -0.15
C ALA A 126 30.55 1.73 0.89
N THR A 127 29.55 2.46 1.37
CA THR A 127 28.51 1.99 2.29
C THR A 127 27.36 1.36 1.53
N ASN A 128 26.77 2.09 0.58
CA ASN A 128 25.73 1.60 -0.32
C ASN A 128 25.64 2.48 -1.59
N ASP A 129 25.71 1.88 -2.77
CA ASP A 129 25.70 2.61 -4.06
C ASP A 129 24.33 2.51 -4.73
N PHE A 130 23.38 3.33 -4.28
CA PHE A 130 22.02 3.40 -4.83
C PHE A 130 22.00 3.73 -6.34
N ASP A 131 22.96 4.54 -6.77
CA ASP A 131 23.14 4.97 -8.15
C ASP A 131 23.57 3.81 -9.06
N ALA A 132 24.49 2.95 -8.59
CA ALA A 132 24.90 1.76 -9.31
C ALA A 132 23.76 0.74 -9.41
N ASP A 133 23.03 0.51 -8.32
CA ASP A 133 21.88 -0.40 -8.33
C ASP A 133 20.79 0.06 -9.28
N TRP A 134 20.51 1.37 -9.31
CA TRP A 134 19.56 1.94 -10.26
C TRP A 134 20.02 1.79 -11.72
N LYS A 135 21.28 2.11 -12.03
CA LYS A 135 21.83 2.00 -13.40
C LYS A 135 21.90 0.57 -13.89
N ALA A 136 22.15 -0.38 -12.98
CA ALA A 136 22.20 -1.80 -13.28
C ALA A 136 20.81 -2.43 -13.38
N GLY A 137 19.76 -1.77 -12.86
CA GLY A 137 18.43 -2.35 -12.71
C GLY A 137 18.44 -3.53 -11.74
N THR A 138 19.23 -3.45 -10.68
CA THR A 138 19.36 -4.51 -9.67
C THR A 138 18.00 -4.76 -9.01
N THR A 139 17.57 -6.01 -8.99
CA THR A 139 16.41 -6.45 -8.21
C THR A 139 16.84 -6.81 -6.79
N MET A 140 16.16 -6.26 -5.80
CA MET A 140 16.50 -6.41 -4.38
C MET A 140 15.26 -6.75 -3.54
N ALA A 141 15.45 -7.40 -2.40
CA ALA A 141 14.38 -7.54 -1.42
C ALA A 141 14.25 -6.23 -0.61
N LEU A 142 13.02 -5.88 -0.22
CA LEU A 142 12.71 -4.76 0.66
C LEU A 142 11.91 -5.28 1.85
N ALA A 143 12.28 -4.91 3.07
CA ALA A 143 11.57 -5.30 4.28
C ALA A 143 11.52 -4.17 5.31
N THR A 144 10.37 -3.99 5.97
CA THR A 144 10.22 -3.02 7.08
C THR A 144 10.72 -3.54 8.43
N GLY A 145 11.01 -4.84 8.50
CA GLY A 145 11.09 -5.57 9.76
C GLY A 145 9.74 -5.64 10.50
N VAL A 146 9.73 -6.33 11.65
CA VAL A 146 8.53 -6.55 12.46
C VAL A 146 8.17 -5.30 13.27
N VAL A 147 7.28 -4.46 12.77
CA VAL A 147 6.78 -3.27 13.48
C VAL A 147 5.94 -3.69 14.69
N GLY A 148 6.19 -3.06 15.84
CA GLY A 148 5.58 -3.44 17.11
C GLY A 148 6.38 -4.49 17.90
N SER A 149 6.14 -4.57 19.21
CA SER A 149 6.88 -5.46 20.13
C SER A 149 5.98 -6.48 20.84
N THR A 150 4.65 -6.35 20.73
CA THR A 150 3.68 -7.23 21.42
C THR A 150 3.01 -8.14 20.41
N VAL A 151 3.01 -9.46 20.66
CA VAL A 151 2.31 -10.46 19.83
C VAL A 151 0.82 -10.10 19.76
N GLY A 152 0.22 -10.19 18.58
CA GLY A 152 -1.14 -9.74 18.28
C GLY A 152 -1.27 -8.25 17.96
N ASN A 153 -0.17 -7.50 18.06
CA ASN A 153 -0.10 -6.08 17.67
C ASN A 153 1.23 -5.80 16.96
N ARG A 154 1.54 -6.65 15.97
CA ARG A 154 2.67 -6.48 15.05
C ARG A 154 2.22 -6.59 13.62
N TYR A 155 2.95 -5.89 12.75
CA TYR A 155 2.89 -6.12 11.32
C TYR A 155 4.29 -6.10 10.70
N GLN A 156 4.44 -6.77 9.56
CA GLN A 156 5.64 -6.72 8.75
C GLN A 156 5.23 -6.62 7.28
N LEU A 157 5.90 -5.76 6.53
CA LEU A 157 5.79 -5.65 5.09
C LEU A 157 7.08 -6.12 4.44
N ASP A 158 6.96 -7.03 3.48
CA ASP A 158 8.06 -7.53 2.68
C ASP A 158 7.72 -7.45 1.19
N MET A 159 8.69 -7.11 0.36
CA MET A 159 8.64 -7.20 -1.09
C MET A 159 9.85 -8.01 -1.56
N PRO A 160 9.66 -9.17 -2.20
CA PRO A 160 10.78 -10.07 -2.52
C PRO A 160 11.67 -9.54 -3.65
N ALA A 161 11.12 -8.68 -4.51
CA ALA A 161 11.82 -8.10 -5.66
C ALA A 161 11.32 -6.67 -5.93
N VAL A 162 12.18 -5.70 -5.69
CA VAL A 162 12.00 -4.30 -6.11
C VAL A 162 13.18 -3.86 -6.97
N ALA A 163 12.91 -3.00 -7.96
CA ALA A 163 13.92 -2.34 -8.76
C ALA A 163 13.69 -0.83 -8.75
N TYR A 164 14.76 -0.06 -8.63
CA TYR A 164 14.67 1.40 -8.63
C TYR A 164 14.22 1.92 -10.01
N ARG A 165 13.25 2.83 -10.01
CA ARG A 165 12.78 3.57 -11.19
C ARG A 165 13.50 4.91 -11.31
N SER A 166 13.84 5.53 -10.18
CA SER A 166 14.61 6.77 -10.14
C SER A 166 15.33 6.91 -8.80
N VAL A 167 16.48 7.58 -8.84
CA VAL A 167 17.20 8.08 -7.66
C VAL A 167 17.38 9.58 -7.85
N ALA A 168 16.73 10.39 -7.02
CA ALA A 168 16.84 11.85 -7.04
C ALA A 168 17.47 12.35 -5.74
N GLN A 169 18.11 13.52 -5.77
CA GLN A 169 18.61 14.15 -4.55
C GLN A 169 17.48 14.84 -3.80
N GLY A 170 17.40 14.58 -2.50
CA GLY A 170 16.48 15.19 -1.56
C GLY A 170 17.20 15.89 -0.41
N ASP A 171 16.42 16.53 0.45
CA ASP A 171 16.86 17.09 1.73
C ASP A 171 15.92 16.62 2.83
N ARG A 172 16.49 16.14 3.93
CA ARG A 172 15.75 15.73 5.12
C ARG A 172 16.32 16.49 6.32
N GLU A 173 15.62 17.54 6.72
CA GLU A 173 16.00 18.38 7.86
C GLU A 173 17.44 18.93 7.76
N SER A 174 17.84 19.44 6.59
CA SER A 174 19.22 19.90 6.29
C SER A 174 20.28 18.79 6.26
N GLN A 175 19.87 17.52 6.26
CA GLN A 175 20.72 16.39 5.91
C GLN A 175 20.46 15.98 4.48
N ARG A 176 21.51 15.56 3.77
CA ARG A 176 21.35 15.02 2.42
C ARG A 176 20.59 13.71 2.50
N ALA A 177 19.55 13.61 1.68
CA ALA A 177 18.76 12.40 1.50
C ALA A 177 18.63 12.10 0.00
N LEU A 178 18.09 10.94 -0.31
CA LEU A 178 17.68 10.58 -1.66
C LEU A 178 16.17 10.42 -1.69
N ASP A 179 15.56 10.72 -2.83
CA ASP A 179 14.18 10.34 -3.14
C ASP A 179 14.24 9.17 -4.12
N ILE A 180 14.02 7.95 -3.61
CA ILE A 180 14.10 6.73 -4.42
C ILE A 180 12.69 6.25 -4.74
N ALA A 181 12.38 6.15 -6.04
CA ALA A 181 11.16 5.49 -6.50
C ALA A 181 11.50 4.06 -6.93
N PHE A 182 10.59 3.11 -6.68
CA PHE A 182 10.76 1.71 -7.05
C PHE A 182 9.50 1.12 -7.69
N GLY A 183 9.67 0.03 -8.42
CA GLY A 183 8.59 -0.88 -8.80
C GLY A 183 8.83 -2.24 -8.17
N ALA A 184 7.78 -2.88 -7.66
CA ALA A 184 7.83 -4.25 -7.18
C ALA A 184 7.47 -5.23 -8.31
N ALA A 185 8.14 -6.37 -8.33
CA ALA A 185 7.98 -7.41 -9.33
C ALA A 185 7.67 -8.75 -8.68
N GLU A 186 6.99 -9.61 -9.44
CA GLU A 186 6.73 -11.00 -9.08
C GLU A 186 8.02 -11.83 -9.14
N VAL A 187 8.22 -12.73 -8.18
CA VAL A 187 9.31 -13.72 -8.16
C VAL A 187 8.74 -15.12 -8.38
N SER A 188 7.73 -15.49 -7.60
CA SER A 188 7.14 -16.83 -7.58
C SER A 188 5.61 -16.82 -7.61
N GLY A 189 5.04 -15.94 -8.43
CA GLY A 189 3.59 -15.80 -8.64
C GLY A 189 3.11 -14.41 -8.21
N ASP A 190 1.87 -14.30 -7.72
CA ASP A 190 1.33 -13.07 -7.13
C ASP A 190 1.98 -12.82 -5.74
N ASP A 191 3.26 -12.44 -5.72
CA ASP A 191 4.07 -12.25 -4.51
C ASP A 191 4.80 -10.91 -4.45
N GLU A 192 4.36 -9.88 -5.19
CA GLU A 192 5.03 -8.57 -5.26
C GLU A 192 5.15 -7.88 -3.89
N PHE A 193 4.22 -8.17 -2.97
CA PHE A 193 4.32 -7.78 -1.57
C PHE A 193 3.61 -8.77 -0.65
N THR A 194 4.05 -8.82 0.61
CA THR A 194 3.40 -9.54 1.70
C THR A 194 3.19 -8.61 2.88
N LEU A 195 1.99 -8.64 3.47
CA LEU A 195 1.68 -7.99 4.74
C LEU A 195 1.30 -9.06 5.76
N LEU A 196 2.13 -9.22 6.78
CA LEU A 196 1.96 -10.23 7.82
C LEU A 196 1.59 -9.56 9.15
N PHE A 197 0.50 -10.00 9.79
CA PHE A 197 0.15 -9.63 11.16
C PHE A 197 0.53 -10.76 12.13
N THR A 198 1.21 -10.45 13.25
CA THR A 198 1.62 -11.42 14.28
C THR A 198 1.42 -10.92 15.70
#